data_AF-A0AAD5BB41-F1
#
_entry.id   AF-A0AAD5BB41-F1
#
_cell.length_a   1.000
_cell.length_b   1.000
_cell.length_c   1.000
_cell.angle_alpha   90.00
_cell.angle_beta   90.00
_cell.angle_gamma   90.00
#
_symmetry.space_group_name_H-M   'P 1'
#
loop_
_entity.id
_entity.type
_entity.pdbx_description
1 polymer ?
#
loop_
_entity_poly.entity_id
_entity_poly.type
_entity_poly.pdbx_seq_one_letter_code
_entity_poly.pdbx_strand_id
1 'polypeptide(L)'
;MKLLPFILPLASAIQWFPLDSKGELPQYEPYAFGQEVAFDCIQRNIDTGEHKFDQQNKIIHGPFPKCEETSKPLSFKYGVNEDFNCTISFTDELFHLFQLYLHEDVPFSCRLPLSSEVASIEKGGAYVPFTFSFRGTLTDSHIDVDHSMNVLITKPTTNDPEQNTFISAIAYASGTNTTRIVIGDKLTLNFAVRWLDSLQPVGYLQSDQSEVEKTQVFSFGR
;
A
#
# COMPACT_ATOMS: atom_id res chain seq x y z
N MET A 1 58.04 -7.76 -9.94
CA MET A 1 56.94 -6.77 -9.89
C MET A 1 55.69 -7.53 -9.44
N LYS A 2 55.29 -7.39 -8.17
CA LYS A 2 54.15 -8.13 -7.58
C LYS A 2 52.86 -7.39 -7.92
N LEU A 3 51.96 -8.04 -8.67
CA LEU A 3 50.58 -7.60 -8.83
C LEU A 3 49.85 -7.81 -7.50
N LEU A 4 49.43 -6.73 -6.84
CA LEU A 4 48.43 -6.80 -5.78
C LEU A 4 47.03 -6.80 -6.41
N PRO A 5 46.15 -7.76 -6.06
CA PRO A 5 44.75 -7.69 -6.45
C PRO A 5 44.06 -6.60 -5.62
N PHE A 6 43.51 -5.60 -6.30
CA PHE A 6 42.69 -4.57 -5.69
C PHE A 6 41.30 -5.16 -5.43
N ILE A 7 41.08 -5.68 -4.23
CA ILE A 7 39.75 -6.10 -3.79
C ILE A 7 39.02 -4.81 -3.37
N LEU A 8 38.18 -4.29 -4.27
CA LEU A 8 37.21 -3.25 -3.92
C LEU A 8 36.18 -3.86 -2.96
N PRO A 9 36.01 -3.36 -1.73
CA PRO A 9 34.90 -3.77 -0.90
C PRO A 9 33.62 -3.27 -1.57
N LEU A 10 32.67 -4.16 -1.87
CA LEU A 10 31.29 -3.75 -2.10
C LEU A 10 30.78 -3.16 -0.79
N ALA A 11 30.87 -1.84 -0.63
CA ALA A 11 30.04 -1.15 0.34
C ALA A 11 28.59 -1.39 -0.10
N SER A 12 27.85 -2.19 0.67
CA SER A 12 26.41 -2.33 0.48
C SER A 12 25.80 -0.97 0.75
N ALA A 13 25.56 -0.18 -0.29
CA ALA A 13 24.85 1.08 -0.16
C ALA A 13 23.45 0.75 0.39
N ILE A 14 23.17 1.22 1.61
CA ILE A 14 21.82 1.18 2.16
C ILE A 14 21.00 2.15 1.33
N GLN A 15 20.33 1.63 0.30
CA GLN A 15 19.50 2.41 -0.58
C GLN A 15 18.10 2.49 0.02
N TRP A 16 17.63 3.70 0.26
CA TRP A 16 16.28 3.95 0.76
C TRP A 16 15.24 3.57 -0.32
N PHE A 17 14.08 3.07 0.10
CA PHE A 17 12.99 2.58 -0.75
C PHE A 17 11.65 3.09 -0.18
N PRO A 18 10.66 3.45 -1.03
CA PRO A 18 10.59 3.30 -2.49
C PRO A 18 11.24 4.42 -3.29
N LEU A 19 11.96 4.12 -4.36
CA LEU A 19 12.49 5.16 -5.26
C LEU A 19 11.41 5.74 -6.16
N ASP A 20 11.65 6.94 -6.68
CA ASP A 20 10.81 7.57 -7.69
C ASP A 20 10.99 6.91 -9.08
N SER A 21 10.26 7.42 -10.08
CA SER A 21 10.34 6.92 -11.47
C SER A 21 11.72 7.07 -12.15
N LYS A 22 12.60 7.93 -11.62
CA LYS A 22 13.97 8.15 -12.10
C LYS A 22 15.00 7.31 -11.35
N GLY A 23 14.57 6.60 -10.30
CA GLY A 23 15.46 5.85 -9.41
C GLY A 23 16.14 6.73 -8.36
N GLU A 24 15.61 7.92 -8.09
CA GLU A 24 16.12 8.87 -7.10
C GLU A 24 15.30 8.79 -5.80
N LEU A 25 15.80 9.41 -4.74
CA LEU A 25 15.03 9.57 -3.50
C LEU A 25 13.84 10.50 -3.80
N PRO A 26 12.59 10.03 -3.62
CA PRO A 26 11.42 10.83 -3.89
C PRO A 26 11.37 12.01 -2.92
N GLN A 27 11.22 13.19 -3.48
CA GLN A 27 10.68 14.32 -2.74
C GLN A 27 9.16 14.14 -2.68
N TYR A 28 8.59 14.30 -1.49
CA TYR A 28 7.15 14.14 -1.28
C TYR A 28 6.60 15.26 -0.42
N GLU A 29 5.40 15.72 -0.76
CA GLU A 29 4.57 16.50 0.16
C GLU A 29 4.00 15.57 1.25
N PRO A 30 4.19 15.89 2.54
CA PRO A 30 3.70 15.07 3.64
C PRO A 30 2.17 15.09 3.74
N TYR A 31 1.60 14.05 4.34
CA TYR A 31 0.17 13.99 4.63
C TYR A 31 -0.18 14.73 5.92
N ALA A 32 -1.28 15.48 5.91
CA ALA A 32 -1.89 15.98 7.14
C ALA A 32 -2.66 14.86 7.86
N PHE A 33 -2.63 14.86 9.19
CA PHE A 33 -3.45 13.94 9.97
C PHE A 33 -4.94 14.11 9.64
N GLY A 34 -5.64 13.00 9.39
CA GLY A 34 -7.04 13.01 8.99
C GLY A 34 -7.31 13.36 7.53
N GLN A 35 -6.27 13.63 6.73
CA GLN A 35 -6.41 13.89 5.30
C GLN A 35 -6.95 12.66 4.58
N GLU A 36 -7.87 12.86 3.64
CA GLU A 36 -8.40 11.80 2.77
C GLU A 36 -7.29 11.31 1.81
N VAL A 37 -7.06 10.01 1.82
CA VAL A 37 -6.07 9.30 1.00
C VAL A 37 -6.82 8.50 -0.06
N ALA A 38 -6.63 8.90 -1.32
CA ALA A 38 -7.07 8.13 -2.48
C ALA A 38 -5.94 7.21 -2.97
N PHE A 39 -6.31 6.09 -3.56
CA PHE A 39 -5.39 5.12 -4.14
C PHE A 39 -5.99 4.51 -5.40
N ASP A 40 -5.11 4.00 -6.28
CA ASP A 40 -5.54 3.35 -7.52
C ASP A 40 -5.14 1.87 -7.52
N CYS A 41 -5.97 1.06 -8.14
CA CYS A 41 -5.83 -0.38 -8.28
C CYS A 41 -5.62 -0.77 -9.73
N ILE A 42 -4.87 -1.85 -9.95
CA ILE A 42 -4.62 -2.40 -11.29
C ILE A 42 -5.94 -2.78 -11.94
N GLN A 43 -6.15 -2.32 -13.18
CA GLN A 43 -7.29 -2.70 -13.99
C GLN A 43 -6.95 -3.96 -14.79
N ARG A 44 -7.84 -4.95 -14.74
CA ARG A 44 -7.64 -6.28 -15.35
C ARG A 44 -8.69 -6.58 -16.39
N ASN A 45 -8.33 -7.44 -17.35
CA ASN A 45 -9.26 -8.04 -18.27
C ASN A 45 -10.15 -9.04 -17.52
N ILE A 46 -11.46 -8.98 -17.77
CA ILE A 46 -12.47 -9.83 -17.15
C ILE A 46 -12.25 -11.32 -17.44
N ASP A 47 -11.87 -11.67 -18.67
CA ASP A 47 -11.84 -13.05 -19.16
C ASP A 47 -10.58 -13.79 -18.72
N THR A 48 -9.46 -13.07 -18.62
CA THR A 48 -8.13 -13.67 -18.41
C THR A 48 -7.46 -13.26 -17.10
N GLY A 49 -7.92 -12.18 -16.46
CA GLY A 49 -7.23 -11.57 -15.33
C GLY A 49 -5.94 -10.83 -15.69
N GLU A 50 -5.55 -10.77 -16.97
CA GLU A 50 -4.36 -10.05 -17.42
C GLU A 50 -4.48 -8.54 -17.20
N HIS A 51 -3.35 -7.85 -17.09
CA HIS A 51 -3.34 -6.39 -16.96
C HIS A 51 -3.93 -5.72 -18.20
N LYS A 52 -4.73 -4.67 -18.01
CA LYS A 52 -5.06 -3.74 -19.09
C LYS A 52 -3.90 -2.78 -19.30
N PHE A 53 -3.55 -2.50 -20.55
CA PHE A 53 -2.46 -1.58 -20.90
C PHE A 53 -2.99 -0.36 -21.66
N ASP A 54 -2.36 0.79 -21.43
CA ASP A 54 -2.61 2.01 -22.20
C ASP A 54 -1.88 2.00 -23.56
N GLN A 55 -2.00 3.09 -24.32
CA GLN A 55 -1.36 3.24 -25.63
C GLN A 55 0.18 3.28 -25.55
N GLN A 56 0.75 3.53 -24.37
CA GLN A 56 2.17 3.56 -24.09
C GLN A 56 2.66 2.25 -23.47
N ASN A 57 1.82 1.21 -23.48
CA ASN A 57 2.09 -0.11 -22.92
C ASN A 57 2.38 -0.09 -21.40
N LYS A 58 1.77 0.84 -20.67
CA LYS A 58 1.80 0.89 -19.21
C LYS A 58 0.53 0.27 -18.64
N ILE A 59 0.65 -0.37 -17.47
CA ILE A 59 -0.50 -0.93 -16.75
C ILE A 59 -1.47 0.19 -16.41
N ILE A 60 -2.74 -0.02 -16.74
CA ILE A 60 -3.82 0.90 -16.38
C ILE A 60 -4.15 0.70 -14.91
N HIS A 61 -4.17 1.82 -14.17
CA HIS A 61 -4.65 1.89 -12.81
C HIS A 61 -5.95 2.71 -12.77
N GLY A 62 -6.84 2.38 -11.85
CA GLY A 62 -8.10 3.08 -11.65
C GLY A 62 -8.58 2.95 -10.21
N PRO A 63 -9.56 3.75 -9.79
CA PRO A 63 -10.00 3.79 -8.41
C PRO A 63 -10.61 2.46 -7.96
N PHE A 64 -10.61 2.22 -6.65
CA PHE A 64 -11.44 1.16 -6.04
C PHE A 64 -12.93 1.38 -6.41
N PRO A 65 -13.75 0.31 -6.50
CA PRO A 65 -15.19 0.44 -6.70
C PRO A 65 -15.83 1.48 -5.78
N LYS A 66 -16.81 2.22 -6.30
CA LYS A 66 -17.48 3.28 -5.53
C LYS A 66 -18.28 2.67 -4.38
N CYS A 67 -18.11 3.23 -3.18
CA CYS A 67 -18.95 2.95 -2.03
C CYS A 67 -20.29 3.69 -2.21
N GLU A 68 -21.41 2.99 -2.10
CA GLU A 68 -22.74 3.61 -2.25
C GLU A 68 -23.03 4.67 -1.18
N GLU A 69 -22.50 4.48 0.04
CA GLU A 69 -22.70 5.37 1.17
C GLU A 69 -22.14 6.78 0.91
N THR A 70 -20.99 6.86 0.23
CA THR A 70 -20.29 8.12 -0.02
C THR A 70 -20.39 8.57 -1.47
N SER A 71 -20.85 7.69 -2.37
CA SER A 71 -20.80 7.87 -3.82
C SER A 71 -19.39 8.16 -4.37
N LYS A 72 -18.35 7.81 -3.61
CA LYS A 72 -16.94 7.97 -3.94
C LYS A 72 -16.22 6.62 -3.92
N PRO A 73 -15.11 6.46 -4.64
CA PRO A 73 -14.18 5.35 -4.41
C PRO A 73 -13.79 5.25 -2.94
N LEU A 74 -13.44 4.03 -2.51
CA LEU A 74 -12.88 3.79 -1.18
C LEU A 74 -11.65 4.68 -0.94
N SER A 75 -11.63 5.35 0.20
CA SER A 75 -10.53 6.19 0.68
C SER A 75 -10.34 5.96 2.18
N PHE A 76 -9.17 6.33 2.70
CA PHE A 76 -8.88 6.27 4.13
C PHE A 76 -8.46 7.63 4.66
N LYS A 77 -8.57 7.85 5.96
CA LYS A 77 -7.99 9.04 6.60
C LYS A 77 -6.58 8.74 7.11
N TYR A 78 -5.61 9.56 6.69
CA TYR A 78 -4.22 9.39 7.08
C TYR A 78 -4.05 9.46 8.61
N GLY A 79 -3.45 8.42 9.20
CA GLY A 79 -3.19 8.32 10.64
C GLY A 79 -4.42 8.03 11.53
N VAL A 80 -5.61 7.82 10.97
CA VAL A 80 -6.84 7.64 11.75
C VAL A 80 -7.24 6.17 11.79
N ASN A 81 -7.35 5.62 13.01
CA ASN A 81 -7.99 4.33 13.22
C ASN A 81 -9.51 4.49 13.11
N GLU A 82 -10.12 3.83 12.14
CA GLU A 82 -11.56 3.90 11.92
C GLU A 82 -12.14 2.57 11.45
N ASP A 83 -13.40 2.36 11.79
CA ASP A 83 -14.23 1.26 11.29
C ASP A 83 -15.35 1.87 10.46
N PHE A 84 -15.55 1.34 9.25
CA PHE A 84 -16.59 1.85 8.36
C PHE A 84 -17.02 0.82 7.33
N ASN A 85 -18.13 1.10 6.67
CA ASN A 85 -18.72 0.22 5.67
C ASN A 85 -18.58 0.83 4.28
N CYS A 86 -18.34 -0.02 3.28
CA CYS A 86 -18.36 0.34 1.87
C CYS A 86 -19.18 -0.70 1.12
N THR A 87 -20.36 -0.30 0.64
CA THR A 87 -21.21 -1.15 -0.19
C THR A 87 -20.85 -1.00 -1.65
N ILE A 88 -20.52 -2.11 -2.31
CA ILE A 88 -20.18 -2.16 -3.73
C ILE A 88 -21.21 -3.00 -4.49
N SER A 89 -21.56 -2.54 -5.69
CA SER A 89 -22.43 -3.26 -6.61
C SER A 89 -21.61 -4.22 -7.48
N PHE A 90 -22.03 -5.49 -7.56
CA PHE A 90 -21.40 -6.51 -8.38
C PHE A 90 -21.93 -6.47 -9.81
N THR A 91 -21.27 -5.68 -10.65
CA THR A 91 -21.46 -5.75 -12.10
C THR A 91 -20.97 -7.10 -12.63
N ASP A 92 -21.35 -7.44 -13.87
CA ASP A 92 -20.85 -8.62 -14.57
C ASP A 92 -19.30 -8.68 -14.54
N GLU A 93 -18.64 -7.57 -14.88
CA GLU A 93 -17.18 -7.44 -14.84
C GLU A 93 -16.60 -7.66 -13.44
N LEU A 94 -17.18 -7.02 -12.42
CA LEU A 94 -16.65 -7.15 -11.06
C LEU A 94 -16.84 -8.56 -10.51
N PHE A 95 -17.97 -9.21 -10.82
CA PHE A 95 -18.25 -10.58 -10.40
C PHE A 95 -17.22 -11.57 -10.93
N HIS A 96 -16.93 -11.52 -12.22
CA HIS A 96 -15.97 -12.43 -12.85
C HIS A 96 -14.54 -12.14 -12.37
N LEU A 97 -14.17 -10.87 -12.18
CA LEU A 97 -12.89 -10.52 -11.57
C LEU A 97 -12.76 -11.04 -10.13
N PHE A 98 -13.84 -10.98 -9.34
CA PHE A 98 -13.85 -11.53 -7.98
C PHE A 98 -13.69 -13.04 -7.95
N GLN A 99 -14.15 -13.78 -8.97
CA GLN A 99 -13.84 -15.21 -9.07
C GLN A 99 -12.32 -15.44 -9.11
N LEU A 100 -11.60 -14.67 -9.93
CA LEU A 100 -10.14 -14.75 -10.03
C LEU A 100 -9.45 -14.33 -8.72
N TYR A 101 -9.94 -13.29 -8.05
CA TYR A 101 -9.38 -12.82 -6.77
C TYR A 101 -9.60 -13.84 -5.66
N LEU A 102 -10.77 -14.45 -5.56
CA LEU A 102 -11.09 -15.47 -4.55
C LEU A 102 -10.35 -16.80 -4.78
N HIS A 103 -10.04 -17.12 -6.04
CA HIS A 103 -9.15 -18.23 -6.38
C HIS A 103 -7.67 -17.90 -6.18
N GLU A 104 -7.31 -16.64 -5.91
CA GLU A 104 -5.93 -16.15 -5.81
C GLU A 104 -5.12 -16.37 -7.11
N ASP A 105 -5.81 -16.49 -8.27
CA ASP A 105 -5.17 -16.61 -9.59
C ASP A 105 -4.43 -15.32 -9.95
N VAL A 106 -4.98 -14.19 -9.50
CA VAL A 106 -4.36 -12.87 -9.61
C VAL A 106 -4.63 -12.03 -8.36
N PRO A 107 -3.68 -11.19 -7.93
CA PRO A 107 -3.91 -10.33 -6.77
C PRO A 107 -4.72 -9.08 -7.13
N PHE A 108 -5.56 -8.64 -6.20
CA PHE A 108 -6.15 -7.31 -6.19
C PHE A 108 -5.14 -6.32 -5.60
N SER A 109 -4.29 -5.76 -6.47
CA SER A 109 -3.19 -4.88 -6.07
C SER A 109 -3.44 -3.42 -6.44
N CYS A 110 -3.12 -2.55 -5.49
CA CYS A 110 -3.23 -1.11 -5.58
C CYS A 110 -1.91 -0.42 -5.23
N ARG A 111 -1.87 0.89 -5.47
CA ARG A 111 -0.73 1.78 -5.20
C ARG A 111 -1.17 2.94 -4.31
N LEU A 112 -0.55 3.06 -3.14
CA LEU A 112 -0.72 4.20 -2.24
C LEU A 112 0.33 5.26 -2.58
N PRO A 113 -0.08 6.50 -2.92
CA PRO A 113 0.87 7.56 -3.26
C PRO A 113 1.70 7.95 -2.04
N LEU A 114 3.04 8.00 -2.20
CA LEU A 114 3.95 8.41 -1.13
C LEU A 114 3.76 9.89 -0.75
N SER A 115 3.32 10.71 -1.69
CA SER A 115 3.07 12.14 -1.51
C SER A 115 1.59 12.47 -1.52
N SER A 116 1.20 13.44 -0.68
CA SER A 116 -0.13 14.04 -0.64
C SER A 116 -0.46 14.92 -1.86
N GLU A 117 0.53 15.22 -2.71
CA GLU A 117 0.35 15.97 -3.95
C GLU A 117 -0.60 15.23 -4.90
N VAL A 118 -1.54 15.98 -5.50
CA VAL A 118 -2.49 15.44 -6.48
C VAL A 118 -1.75 14.85 -7.67
N ALA A 119 -2.10 13.60 -7.99
CA ALA A 119 -1.51 12.82 -9.08
C ALA A 119 0.02 12.66 -8.99
N SER A 120 0.56 12.60 -7.76
CA SER A 120 2.00 12.45 -7.51
C SER A 120 2.64 11.29 -8.28
N ILE A 121 1.98 10.13 -8.34
CA ILE A 121 2.48 8.95 -9.07
C ILE A 121 2.60 9.22 -10.57
N GLU A 122 1.59 9.87 -11.17
CA GLU A 122 1.60 10.19 -12.61
C GLU A 122 2.63 11.27 -12.96
N LYS A 123 3.00 12.11 -11.98
CA LYS A 123 4.12 13.05 -12.08
C LYS A 123 5.49 12.41 -11.87
N GLY A 124 5.53 11.10 -11.65
CA GLY A 124 6.76 10.32 -11.47
C GLY A 124 7.15 10.07 -10.02
N GLY A 125 6.28 10.39 -9.06
CA GLY A 125 6.47 10.12 -7.64
C GLY A 125 6.40 8.64 -7.29
N ALA A 126 6.97 8.30 -6.13
CA ALA A 126 6.98 6.94 -5.61
C ALA A 126 5.63 6.52 -5.01
N TYR A 127 5.42 5.21 -4.85
CA TYR A 127 4.24 4.65 -4.21
C TYR A 127 4.59 3.42 -3.38
N VAL A 128 3.69 3.10 -2.44
CA VAL A 128 3.73 1.88 -1.63
C VAL A 128 2.69 0.90 -2.18
N PRO A 129 3.05 -0.38 -2.39
CA PRO A 129 2.07 -1.38 -2.81
C PRO A 129 1.06 -1.64 -1.71
N PHE A 130 -0.21 -1.78 -2.10
CA PHE A 130 -1.32 -2.03 -1.19
C PHE A 130 -2.23 -3.10 -1.78
N THR A 131 -2.21 -4.30 -1.20
CA THR A 131 -2.94 -5.46 -1.74
C THR A 131 -4.12 -5.81 -0.85
N PHE A 132 -5.23 -6.21 -1.48
CA PHE A 132 -6.40 -6.79 -0.82
C PHE A 132 -6.42 -8.30 -1.04
N SER A 133 -6.41 -9.07 0.05
CA SER A 133 -6.59 -10.52 0.04
C SER A 133 -8.03 -10.86 0.42
N PHE A 134 -8.85 -11.12 -0.58
CA PHE A 134 -10.24 -11.53 -0.40
C PHE A 134 -10.32 -13.03 -0.12
N ARG A 135 -11.24 -13.46 0.75
CA ARG A 135 -11.48 -14.88 1.02
C ARG A 135 -12.93 -15.23 0.72
N GLY A 136 -13.16 -16.47 0.35
CA GLY A 136 -14.49 -16.93 -0.04
C GLY A 136 -14.48 -18.27 -0.72
N THR A 137 -15.61 -18.64 -1.29
CA THR A 137 -15.77 -19.87 -2.07
C THR A 137 -16.48 -19.57 -3.39
N LEU A 138 -16.11 -20.32 -4.42
CA LEU A 138 -16.76 -20.26 -5.73
C LEU A 138 -17.69 -21.46 -5.89
N THR A 139 -18.83 -21.22 -6.52
CA THR A 139 -19.73 -22.26 -7.00
C THR A 139 -20.11 -21.95 -8.45
N ASP A 140 -20.80 -22.88 -9.12
CA ASP A 140 -21.22 -22.72 -10.51
C ASP A 140 -22.19 -21.53 -10.74
N SER A 141 -22.90 -21.08 -9.69
CA SER A 141 -23.99 -20.09 -9.83
C SER A 141 -23.81 -18.82 -9.00
N HIS A 142 -22.92 -18.83 -8.02
CA HIS A 142 -22.68 -17.72 -7.10
C HIS A 142 -21.28 -17.82 -6.49
N ILE A 143 -20.82 -16.72 -5.92
CA ILE A 143 -19.66 -16.70 -5.04
C ILE A 143 -20.13 -16.39 -3.62
N ASP A 144 -19.43 -16.91 -2.63
CA ASP A 144 -19.60 -16.53 -1.23
C ASP A 144 -18.37 -15.75 -0.78
N VAL A 145 -18.55 -14.50 -0.39
CA VAL A 145 -17.44 -13.58 -0.08
C VAL A 145 -17.40 -13.30 1.42
N ASP A 146 -16.23 -13.44 2.05
CA ASP A 146 -16.00 -12.89 3.39
C ASP A 146 -15.99 -11.37 3.32
N HIS A 147 -16.95 -10.76 3.99
CA HIS A 147 -17.23 -9.34 3.90
C HIS A 147 -16.62 -8.53 5.06
N SER A 148 -15.88 -9.19 5.97
CA SER A 148 -15.15 -8.51 7.04
C SER A 148 -13.69 -8.34 6.64
N MET A 149 -13.19 -7.11 6.60
CA MET A 149 -11.86 -6.77 6.12
C MET A 149 -11.08 -6.01 7.20
N ASN A 150 -9.87 -6.47 7.50
CA ASN A 150 -8.91 -5.68 8.25
C ASN A 150 -7.97 -4.97 7.27
N VAL A 151 -7.59 -3.74 7.60
CA VAL A 151 -6.57 -2.98 6.88
C VAL A 151 -5.50 -2.55 7.87
N LEU A 152 -4.25 -2.94 7.60
CA LEU A 152 -3.09 -2.51 8.37
C LEU A 152 -2.25 -1.58 7.50
N ILE A 153 -2.00 -0.39 8.01
CA ILE A 153 -1.17 0.62 7.36
C ILE A 153 -0.05 0.99 8.32
N THR A 154 1.19 1.01 7.82
CA THR A 154 2.33 1.44 8.60
C THR A 154 2.81 2.82 8.15
N LYS A 155 3.16 3.65 9.12
CA LYS A 155 3.75 4.98 8.90
C LYS A 155 5.09 5.08 9.63
N PRO A 156 5.94 6.06 9.30
CA PRO A 156 7.16 6.31 10.07
C PRO A 156 6.90 6.47 11.57
N THR A 157 7.84 5.99 12.38
CA THR A 157 7.79 6.02 13.86
C THR A 157 7.95 7.42 14.44
N THR A 158 8.42 8.37 13.64
CA THR A 158 8.59 9.75 14.08
C THR A 158 7.24 10.46 14.28
N ASN A 159 7.25 11.46 15.15
CA ASN A 159 6.15 12.41 15.32
C ASN A 159 6.33 13.68 14.47
N ASP A 160 7.38 13.73 13.64
CA ASP A 160 7.65 14.83 12.73
C ASP A 160 6.64 14.85 11.56
N PRO A 161 5.79 15.88 11.44
CA PRO A 161 4.82 15.97 10.35
C PRO A 161 5.46 15.98 8.96
N GLU A 162 6.71 16.44 8.82
CA GLU A 162 7.43 16.48 7.55
C GLU A 162 7.77 15.07 7.03
N GLN A 163 7.68 14.06 7.88
CA GLN A 163 7.92 12.66 7.52
C GLN A 163 6.62 11.86 7.37
N ASN A 164 5.46 12.51 7.34
CA ASN A 164 4.19 11.83 7.21
C ASN A 164 4.02 11.23 5.80
N THR A 165 4.24 9.92 5.71
CA THR A 165 4.02 9.12 4.51
C THR A 165 3.72 7.65 4.87
N PHE A 166 3.63 6.78 3.88
CA PHE A 166 3.40 5.35 4.02
C PHE A 166 4.71 4.57 4.02
N ILE A 167 4.78 3.52 4.82
CA ILE A 167 5.87 2.52 4.76
C ILE A 167 5.38 1.23 4.11
N SER A 168 4.23 0.72 4.52
CA SER A 168 3.61 -0.49 3.97
C SER A 168 2.10 -0.50 4.23
N ALA A 169 1.34 -1.23 3.40
CA ALA A 169 -0.08 -1.44 3.67
C ALA A 169 -0.55 -2.81 3.17
N ILE A 170 -1.52 -3.39 3.87
CA ILE A 170 -2.19 -4.63 3.46
C ILE A 170 -3.63 -4.65 3.95
N ALA A 171 -4.54 -5.17 3.13
CA ALA A 171 -5.90 -5.46 3.49
C ALA A 171 -6.16 -6.96 3.35
N TYR A 172 -6.87 -7.56 4.30
CA TYR A 172 -7.16 -8.99 4.29
C TYR A 172 -8.50 -9.29 4.92
N ALA A 173 -9.19 -10.28 4.37
CA ALA A 173 -10.44 -10.78 4.93
C ALA A 173 -10.19 -11.43 6.30
N SER A 174 -11.02 -11.09 7.29
CA SER A 174 -10.84 -11.41 8.70
C SER A 174 -12.05 -12.07 9.36
N GLY A 175 -13.14 -12.25 8.62
CA GLY A 175 -14.37 -12.83 9.13
C GLY A 175 -14.36 -14.36 9.18
N THR A 176 -15.47 -14.89 9.69
CA THR A 176 -15.82 -16.32 9.64
C THR A 176 -17.13 -16.58 8.90
N ASN A 177 -17.78 -15.51 8.43
CA ASN A 177 -19.07 -15.55 7.74
C ASN A 177 -18.89 -15.04 6.32
N THR A 178 -19.65 -15.61 5.40
CA THR A 178 -19.65 -15.19 3.99
C THR A 178 -21.03 -14.67 3.59
N THR A 179 -21.05 -13.83 2.57
CA THR A 179 -22.26 -13.36 1.91
C THR A 179 -22.30 -13.95 0.52
N ARG A 180 -23.40 -14.63 0.20
CA ARG A 180 -23.68 -15.12 -1.15
C ARG A 180 -23.94 -13.94 -2.08
N ILE A 181 -23.27 -13.93 -3.24
CA ILE A 181 -23.34 -12.89 -4.26
C ILE A 181 -23.55 -13.52 -5.64
N VAL A 182 -24.48 -12.95 -6.41
CA VAL A 182 -24.61 -13.14 -7.86
C VAL A 182 -24.47 -11.80 -8.60
N ILE A 183 -24.41 -11.83 -9.93
CA ILE A 183 -24.37 -10.61 -10.74
C ILE A 183 -25.61 -9.75 -10.47
N GLY A 184 -25.39 -8.46 -10.21
CA GLY A 184 -26.43 -7.49 -9.86
C GLY A 184 -26.66 -7.33 -8.35
N ASP A 185 -26.11 -8.21 -7.53
CA ASP A 185 -26.16 -8.06 -6.07
C ASP A 185 -25.23 -6.96 -5.57
N LYS A 186 -25.34 -6.68 -4.27
CA LYS A 186 -24.49 -5.74 -3.55
C LYS A 186 -23.81 -6.43 -2.38
N LEU A 187 -22.57 -6.06 -2.13
CA LEU A 187 -21.79 -6.54 -0.99
C LEU A 187 -21.36 -5.36 -0.14
N THR A 188 -21.72 -5.37 1.14
CA THR A 188 -21.20 -4.41 2.12
C THR A 188 -19.95 -4.97 2.75
N LEU A 189 -18.80 -4.39 2.42
CA LEU A 189 -17.53 -4.68 3.07
C LEU A 189 -17.41 -3.86 4.36
N ASN A 190 -17.16 -4.54 5.48
CA ASN A 190 -16.91 -3.91 6.78
C ASN A 190 -15.40 -3.80 6.97
N PHE A 191 -14.87 -2.59 6.96
CA PHE A 191 -13.45 -2.32 7.12
C PHE A 191 -13.11 -1.95 8.56
N ALA A 192 -12.03 -2.54 9.07
CA ALA A 192 -11.36 -2.10 10.30
C ALA A 192 -9.93 -1.64 9.95
N VAL A 193 -9.73 -0.32 9.88
CA VAL A 193 -8.43 0.29 9.51
C VAL A 193 -7.62 0.59 10.75
N ARG A 194 -6.39 0.07 10.81
CA ARG A 194 -5.46 0.30 11.92
C ARG A 194 -4.11 0.78 11.41
N TRP A 195 -3.64 1.87 12.02
CA TRP A 195 -2.33 2.46 11.78
C TRP A 195 -1.33 1.97 12.81
N LEU A 196 -0.15 1.57 12.33
CA LEU A 196 0.96 1.11 13.15
C LEU A 196 2.19 1.96 12.85
N ASP A 197 2.83 2.51 13.87
CA ASP A 197 4.02 3.35 13.71
C ASP A 197 5.23 2.84 14.46
N SER A 198 5.08 1.78 15.25
CA SER A 198 6.12 1.27 16.14
C SER A 198 6.60 -0.14 15.75
N LEU A 199 6.38 -0.55 14.49
CA LEU A 199 6.85 -1.84 13.99
C LEU A 199 8.31 -1.74 13.53
N GLN A 200 9.20 -2.43 14.25
CA GLN A 200 10.61 -2.55 13.89
C GLN A 200 11.05 -4.02 14.02
N PRO A 201 11.83 -4.57 13.08
CA PRO A 201 12.40 -5.90 13.23
C PRO A 201 13.28 -5.99 14.48
N VAL A 202 13.14 -7.08 15.25
CA VAL A 202 13.99 -7.34 16.42
C VAL A 202 15.42 -7.53 15.94
N GLY A 203 16.27 -6.51 16.13
CA GLY A 203 17.66 -6.49 15.68
C GLY A 203 18.01 -5.36 14.70
N TYR A 204 17.05 -4.56 14.26
CA TYR A 204 17.33 -3.31 13.54
C TYR A 204 17.86 -2.26 14.54
N LEU A 205 19.16 -2.30 14.81
CA LEU A 205 19.84 -1.20 15.51
C LEU A 205 19.88 -0.01 14.54
N GLN A 206 19.06 0.99 14.83
CA GLN A 206 19.10 2.27 14.14
C GLN A 206 20.48 2.88 14.36
N SER A 207 21.33 2.89 13.33
CA SER A 207 22.68 3.46 13.39
C SER A 207 22.68 4.99 13.39
N ASP A 208 21.55 5.63 13.69
CA ASP A 208 21.44 7.07 13.85
C ASP A 208 21.17 7.35 15.32
N GLN A 209 22.21 7.81 16.04
CA GLN A 209 22.22 8.65 17.26
C GLN A 209 23.54 8.55 18.07
N SER A 210 24.69 8.14 17.50
CA SER A 210 25.95 8.03 18.28
C SER A 210 27.14 8.87 17.80
N GLU A 211 26.94 9.91 16.97
CA GLU A 211 28.04 10.77 16.50
C GLU A 211 27.97 12.27 16.86
N VAL A 212 27.02 12.71 17.70
CA VAL A 212 26.89 14.14 18.07
C VAL A 212 27.40 14.47 19.49
N GLU A 213 27.73 13.48 20.33
CA GLU A 213 28.10 13.76 21.74
C GLU A 213 29.46 13.15 22.17
N LYS A 214 30.50 13.30 21.35
CA LYS A 214 31.90 13.05 21.77
C LYS A 214 32.89 14.14 21.36
N THR A 215 32.46 15.40 21.34
CA THR A 215 33.39 16.54 21.29
C THR A 215 33.08 17.57 22.36
N GLN A 216 33.01 17.16 23.63
CA GLN A 216 33.32 18.05 24.75
C GLN A 216 33.98 17.25 25.89
N VAL A 217 34.93 17.90 26.55
CA VAL A 217 35.75 17.48 27.71
C VAL A 217 36.85 16.45 27.36
N PHE A 218 38.16 16.74 27.36
CA PHE A 218 38.99 17.47 28.32
C PHE A 218 40.22 18.13 27.64
N SER A 219 40.42 19.43 27.89
CA SER A 219 41.74 20.06 27.87
C SER A 219 42.37 19.87 29.26
N PHE A 220 43.50 19.17 29.33
CA PHE A 220 44.44 19.24 30.46
C PHE A 220 45.86 19.34 29.89
N GLY A 221 46.64 20.21 30.52
CA GLY A 221 47.83 20.83 29.95
C GLY A 221 49.08 19.99 29.78
N ARG A 222 50.04 20.62 29.10
CA ARG A 222 51.44 20.70 29.52
C ARG A 222 51.88 22.15 29.40
#